data_AF-A0A2V5SZD6-F1
#
_entry.id   AF-A0A2V5SZD6-F1
#
_cell.length_a   1.000
_cell.length_b   1.000
_cell.length_c   1.000
_cell.angle_alpha   90.00
_cell.angle_beta   90.00
_cell.angle_gamma   90.00
#
_symmetry.space_group_name_H-M   'P 1'
#
loop_
_entity.id
_entity.type
_entity.pdbx_description
1 polymer ?
#
loop_
_entity_poly.entity_id
_entity_poly.type
_entity_poly.pdbx_seq_one_letter_code
_entity_poly.pdbx_strand_id
1 'polypeptide(L)'
;MTTERATLTINEIYHSIQGESTWAGRPCVFVRLTFCNLRCNYCDTAYAFYEGEKMPLPEIVERVIGFGCPLVEITGGEPLLQKNVLPLMSMLADAGMIVLLETSGAHDISKVDGRIHRIMDLKTPASGECERNLWSNIPHLTQRDEVKFVIGSRQDYEWSLSKRCHAVLFSPIFGRIEPREIVEWMLADKLEARFQLQMHKFIWSPIARGV
;
A
#
# COMPACT_ATOMS: atom_id res chain seq x y z
N MET A 1 13.33 -8.08 -23.16
CA MET A 1 14.27 -8.59 -22.14
C MET A 1 13.61 -9.81 -21.51
N THR A 2 14.29 -10.95 -21.42
CA THR A 2 13.74 -12.13 -20.74
C THR A 2 13.62 -11.85 -19.25
N THR A 3 12.55 -12.31 -18.61
CA THR A 3 12.26 -12.13 -17.17
C THR A 3 13.39 -12.63 -16.28
N GLU A 4 14.19 -13.58 -16.75
CA GLU A 4 15.37 -14.13 -16.06
C GLU A 4 16.47 -13.10 -15.73
N ARG A 5 16.55 -11.96 -16.44
CA ARG A 5 17.53 -10.90 -16.16
C ARG A 5 16.90 -9.65 -15.53
N ALA A 6 15.59 -9.62 -15.35
CA ALA A 6 14.90 -8.51 -14.72
C ALA A 6 15.19 -8.50 -13.21
N THR A 7 15.49 -7.31 -12.67
CA THR A 7 15.79 -7.11 -11.26
C THR A 7 14.91 -6.02 -10.66
N LEU A 8 14.73 -6.08 -9.35
CA LEU A 8 14.18 -5.02 -8.52
C LEU A 8 15.18 -4.67 -7.42
N THR A 9 15.20 -3.42 -6.98
CA THR A 9 15.88 -3.03 -5.75
C THR A 9 14.92 -3.23 -4.59
N ILE A 10 15.23 -4.23 -3.76
CA ILE A 10 14.41 -4.68 -2.64
C ILE A 10 15.00 -4.13 -1.35
N ASN A 11 14.16 -3.48 -0.54
CA ASN A 11 14.53 -3.01 0.78
C ASN A 11 14.45 -4.15 1.81
N GLU A 12 13.31 -4.85 1.84
CA GLU A 12 13.09 -5.98 2.75
C GLU A 12 12.04 -6.96 2.21
N ILE A 13 12.20 -8.24 2.56
CA ILE A 13 11.19 -9.29 2.38
C ILE A 13 11.04 -10.02 3.71
N TYR A 14 9.84 -9.97 4.29
CA TYR A 14 9.55 -10.50 5.62
C TYR A 14 8.11 -11.04 5.69
N HIS A 15 7.83 -11.83 6.73
CA HIS A 15 6.52 -12.43 6.96
C HIS A 15 5.93 -11.87 8.25
N SER A 16 4.72 -11.33 8.15
CA SER A 16 4.00 -10.75 9.29
C SER A 16 2.48 -10.84 9.11
N ILE A 17 1.72 -9.93 9.71
CA ILE A 17 0.29 -9.76 9.60
C ILE A 17 -0.01 -8.46 8.84
N GLN A 18 -0.92 -8.51 7.87
CA GLN A 18 -1.45 -7.32 7.23
C GLN A 18 -2.12 -6.41 8.28
N GLY A 19 -1.62 -5.19 8.43
CA GLY A 19 -2.04 -4.23 9.44
C GLY A 19 -3.19 -3.32 9.02
N GLU A 20 -3.51 -3.25 7.74
CA GLU A 20 -4.44 -2.30 7.11
C GLU A 20 -5.26 -2.97 5.99
N SER A 21 -6.18 -2.22 5.37
CA SER A 21 -7.13 -2.66 4.33
C SER A 21 -8.17 -3.68 4.79
N THR A 22 -9.03 -4.14 3.89
CA THR A 22 -9.95 -5.26 4.17
C THR A 22 -9.23 -6.59 4.45
N TRP A 23 -7.91 -6.64 4.25
CA TRP A 23 -7.05 -7.79 4.53
C TRP A 23 -6.42 -7.77 5.92
N ALA A 24 -6.67 -6.73 6.73
CA ALA A 24 -6.12 -6.59 8.07
C ALA A 24 -6.37 -7.83 8.94
N GLY A 25 -5.34 -8.28 9.67
CA GLY A 25 -5.40 -9.47 10.54
C GLY A 25 -4.90 -10.76 9.89
N ARG A 26 -4.60 -10.77 8.60
CA ARG A 26 -4.15 -11.98 7.89
C ARG A 26 -2.62 -12.13 7.86
N PRO A 27 -2.06 -13.34 8.02
CA PRO A 27 -0.67 -13.62 7.66
C PRO A 27 -0.38 -13.18 6.23
N CYS A 28 0.73 -12.47 6.04
CA CYS A 28 1.10 -11.82 4.79
C CYS A 28 2.62 -11.74 4.67
N VAL A 29 3.16 -12.13 3.52
CA VAL A 29 4.55 -11.81 3.16
C VAL A 29 4.55 -10.38 2.61
N PHE A 30 5.51 -9.57 3.04
CA PHE A 30 5.70 -8.23 2.50
C PHE A 30 6.95 -8.22 1.63
N VAL A 31 6.83 -7.67 0.43
CA VAL A 31 7.95 -7.34 -0.45
C VAL A 31 8.02 -5.83 -0.54
N ARG A 32 8.94 -5.23 0.21
CA ARG A 32 9.14 -3.78 0.24
C ARG A 32 10.21 -3.37 -0.75
N LEU A 33 9.83 -2.59 -1.77
CA LEU A 33 10.74 -2.01 -2.75
C LEU A 33 11.40 -0.73 -2.24
N THR A 34 12.58 -0.44 -2.77
CA THR A 34 13.33 0.79 -2.47
C THR A 34 12.86 1.96 -3.33
N PHE A 35 12.95 3.16 -2.75
CA PHE A 35 12.76 4.50 -3.32
C PHE A 35 11.31 4.94 -3.55
N CYS A 36 11.00 6.18 -3.12
CA CYS A 36 9.76 6.88 -3.44
C CYS A 36 10.09 8.28 -3.97
N ASN A 37 9.32 8.76 -4.94
CA ASN A 37 9.45 10.12 -5.47
C ASN A 37 8.49 11.14 -4.82
N LEU A 38 7.84 10.76 -3.70
CA LEU A 38 7.05 11.63 -2.84
C LEU A 38 7.79 11.87 -1.52
N ARG A 39 7.48 12.97 -0.83
CA ARG A 39 8.03 13.34 0.49
C ARG A 39 6.89 13.69 1.44
N CYS A 40 5.99 12.73 1.63
CA CYS A 40 4.83 12.89 2.50
C CYS A 40 5.26 13.29 3.92
N ASN A 41 4.61 14.30 4.51
CA ASN A 41 4.91 14.86 5.84
C ASN A 41 4.74 13.87 7.02
N TYR A 42 4.26 12.66 6.75
CA TYR A 42 3.98 11.62 7.75
C TYR A 42 4.46 10.23 7.31
N CYS A 43 5.43 10.17 6.38
CA CYS A 43 5.98 8.89 5.94
C CYS A 43 6.67 8.17 7.10
N ASP A 44 6.17 6.99 7.46
CA ASP A 44 6.72 6.12 8.49
C ASP A 44 7.86 5.21 7.98
N THR A 45 8.05 5.15 6.66
CA THR A 45 9.00 4.26 5.99
C THR A 45 10.12 5.02 5.26
N ALA A 46 10.58 6.15 5.81
CA ALA A 46 11.59 7.00 5.16
C ALA A 46 12.94 6.27 4.93
N TYR A 47 13.23 5.21 5.68
CA TYR A 47 14.42 4.37 5.49
C TYR A 47 14.42 3.64 4.13
N ALA A 48 13.25 3.33 3.58
CA ALA A 48 13.12 2.69 2.28
C ALA A 48 13.51 3.61 1.10
N PHE A 49 13.87 4.88 1.33
CA PHE A 49 14.28 5.79 0.26
C PHE A 49 15.65 5.48 -0.35
N TYR A 50 16.56 4.87 0.40
CA TYR A 50 17.97 4.74 -0.01
C TYR A 50 18.58 3.35 0.24
N GLU A 51 18.01 2.55 1.14
CA GLU A 51 18.49 1.21 1.46
C GLU A 51 17.87 0.16 0.50
N GLY A 52 18.67 -0.79 0.02
CA GLY A 52 18.17 -1.97 -0.69
C GLY A 52 19.17 -2.65 -1.61
N GLU A 53 18.86 -3.88 -2.01
CA GLU A 53 19.72 -4.73 -2.82
C GLU A 53 19.02 -5.11 -4.13
N LYS A 54 19.78 -5.18 -5.22
CA LYS A 54 19.24 -5.66 -6.50
C LYS A 54 19.04 -7.17 -6.45
N MET A 55 17.81 -7.61 -6.62
CA MET A 55 17.43 -9.01 -6.61
C MET A 55 16.75 -9.39 -7.95
N PRO A 56 17.16 -10.50 -8.59
CA PRO A 56 16.46 -11.06 -9.75
C PRO A 56 15.03 -11.50 -9.40
N LEU A 57 14.09 -11.35 -10.35
CA LEU A 57 12.69 -11.71 -10.07
C LEU A 57 12.48 -13.17 -9.66
N PRO A 58 13.15 -14.17 -10.29
CA PRO A 58 13.00 -15.56 -9.85
C PRO A 58 13.39 -15.79 -8.38
N GLU A 59 14.43 -15.11 -7.91
CA GLU A 59 14.89 -15.19 -6.51
C GLU A 59 13.87 -14.57 -5.55
N ILE A 60 13.27 -13.43 -5.92
CA ILE A 60 12.19 -12.81 -5.13
C ILE A 60 11.01 -13.78 -5.01
N VAL A 61 10.58 -14.39 -6.11
CA VAL A 61 9.46 -15.34 -6.14
C VAL A 61 9.77 -16.56 -5.28
N GLU A 62 10.96 -17.16 -5.43
CA GLU A 62 11.39 -18.30 -4.61
C GLU A 62 11.36 -17.96 -3.12
N ARG A 63 11.91 -16.81 -2.73
CA ARG A 63 11.95 -16.37 -1.33
C ARG A 63 10.54 -16.13 -0.78
N VAL A 64 9.65 -15.50 -1.54
CA VAL A 64 8.26 -15.25 -1.13
C VAL A 64 7.50 -16.56 -0.96
N ILE A 65 7.59 -17.48 -1.93
CA ILE A 65 6.93 -18.79 -1.86
C ILE A 65 7.47 -19.62 -0.68
N GLY A 66 8.78 -19.50 -0.39
CA GLY A 66 9.45 -20.20 0.70
C GLY A 66 8.85 -19.94 2.10
N PHE A 67 8.10 -18.85 2.29
CA PHE A 67 7.39 -18.60 3.55
C PHE A 67 6.15 -19.48 3.74
N GLY A 68 5.65 -20.15 2.68
CA GLY A 68 4.45 -20.99 2.75
C GLY A 68 3.16 -20.22 3.07
N CYS A 69 3.15 -18.90 2.84
CA CYS A 69 2.02 -18.02 3.09
C CYS A 69 1.36 -17.65 1.76
N PRO A 70 0.04 -17.83 1.59
CA PRO A 70 -0.63 -17.63 0.30
C PRO A 70 -0.86 -16.15 -0.05
N LEU A 71 -0.65 -15.24 0.90
CA LEU A 71 -0.88 -13.80 0.73
C LEU A 71 0.45 -13.06 0.71
N VAL A 72 0.65 -12.22 -0.30
CA VAL A 72 1.80 -11.33 -0.41
C VAL A 72 1.35 -9.92 -0.72
N GLU A 73 1.95 -8.94 -0.05
CA GLU A 73 1.80 -7.52 -0.37
C GLU A 73 3.09 -6.98 -0.97
N ILE A 74 2.95 -6.41 -2.16
CA ILE A 74 4.00 -5.61 -2.79
C ILE A 74 3.78 -4.16 -2.37
N THR A 75 4.77 -3.62 -1.65
CA THR A 75 4.79 -2.25 -1.12
C THR A 75 6.21 -1.70 -1.28
N GLY A 76 6.54 -0.56 -0.69
CA GLY A 76 7.85 0.05 -0.81
C GLY A 76 7.86 1.53 -0.57
N GLY A 77 9.03 2.16 -0.65
CA GLY A 77 8.96 3.39 -1.42
C GLY A 77 8.27 3.05 -2.76
N GLU A 78 7.32 3.87 -3.21
CA GLU A 78 6.40 3.63 -4.33
C GLU A 78 6.77 2.50 -5.33
N PRO A 79 6.10 1.32 -5.26
CA PRO A 79 6.46 0.14 -6.06
C PRO A 79 6.46 0.38 -7.57
N LEU A 80 5.50 1.17 -8.06
CA LEU A 80 5.29 1.37 -9.50
C LEU A 80 6.41 2.20 -10.17
N LEU A 81 7.34 2.77 -9.39
CA LEU A 81 8.55 3.38 -9.94
C LEU A 81 9.50 2.37 -10.58
N GLN A 82 9.49 1.12 -10.09
CA GLN A 82 10.34 0.06 -10.63
C GLN A 82 9.54 -0.81 -11.59
N LYS A 83 9.63 -0.56 -12.90
CA LYS A 83 8.80 -1.19 -13.95
C LYS A 83 8.75 -2.73 -13.91
N ASN A 84 9.80 -3.37 -13.40
CA ASN A 84 9.88 -4.83 -13.25
C ASN A 84 8.97 -5.38 -12.12
N VAL A 85 8.30 -4.51 -11.35
CA VAL A 85 7.31 -4.92 -10.35
C VAL A 85 6.07 -5.53 -11.01
N LEU A 86 5.72 -5.07 -12.22
CA LEU A 86 4.59 -5.59 -12.99
C LEU A 86 4.77 -7.08 -13.32
N PRO A 87 5.88 -7.53 -13.96
CA PRO A 87 6.11 -8.95 -14.15
C PRO A 87 6.28 -9.73 -12.85
N LEU A 88 6.85 -9.15 -11.79
CA LEU A 88 6.92 -9.84 -10.48
C LEU A 88 5.51 -10.18 -9.96
N MET A 89 4.60 -9.21 -9.95
CA MET A 89 3.22 -9.41 -9.51
C MET A 89 2.50 -10.49 -10.32
N SER A 90 2.66 -10.48 -11.66
CA SER A 90 2.10 -11.54 -12.50
C SER A 90 2.71 -12.91 -12.20
N MET A 91 4.03 -13.02 -11.98
CA MET A 91 4.69 -14.29 -11.63
C MET A 91 4.18 -14.86 -10.30
N LEU A 92 3.97 -14.01 -9.28
CA LEU A 92 3.41 -14.43 -7.99
C LEU A 92 1.95 -14.87 -8.13
N ALA A 93 1.16 -14.17 -8.93
CA ALA A 93 -0.21 -14.56 -9.23
C ALA A 93 -0.28 -15.87 -10.04
N ASP A 94 0.64 -16.10 -10.97
CA ASP A 94 0.78 -17.36 -11.72
C ASP A 94 1.16 -18.53 -10.82
N ALA A 95 1.91 -18.27 -9.75
CA ALA A 95 2.21 -19.24 -8.69
C ALA A 95 1.02 -19.50 -7.74
N GLY A 96 -0.16 -18.91 -8.00
CA GLY A 96 -1.38 -19.13 -7.23
C GLY A 96 -1.48 -18.29 -5.96
N MET A 97 -0.61 -17.31 -5.76
CA MET A 97 -0.66 -16.42 -4.61
C MET A 97 -1.76 -15.36 -4.76
N ILE A 98 -2.30 -14.91 -3.62
CA ILE A 98 -3.08 -13.68 -3.54
C ILE A 98 -2.09 -12.54 -3.41
N VAL A 99 -2.10 -11.62 -4.37
CA VAL A 99 -1.15 -10.49 -4.43
C VAL A 99 -1.89 -9.19 -4.18
N LEU A 100 -1.42 -8.45 -3.18
CA LEU A 100 -1.83 -7.08 -2.89
C LEU A 100 -0.77 -6.11 -3.43
N LEU A 101 -1.20 -4.95 -3.92
CA LEU A 101 -0.34 -3.83 -4.27
C LEU A 101 -0.74 -2.61 -3.45
N GLU A 102 0.16 -2.14 -2.60
CA GLU A 102 0.01 -0.84 -1.95
C GLU A 102 0.74 0.24 -2.76
N THR A 103 0.02 1.26 -3.23
CA THR A 103 0.58 2.35 -4.05
C THR A 103 0.00 3.71 -3.65
N SER A 104 0.76 4.78 -3.85
CA SER A 104 0.34 6.16 -3.54
C SER A 104 -0.73 6.73 -4.48
N GLY A 105 -1.00 6.05 -5.60
CA GLY A 105 -1.86 6.60 -6.66
C GLY A 105 -1.23 7.72 -7.48
N ALA A 106 0.05 8.03 -7.28
CA ALA A 106 0.79 9.02 -8.08
C ALA A 106 1.34 8.47 -9.42
N HIS A 107 1.22 7.16 -9.65
CA HIS A 107 1.72 6.48 -10.85
C HIS A 107 0.64 5.64 -11.50
N ASP A 108 0.76 5.44 -12.82
CA ASP A 108 -0.22 4.76 -13.65
C ASP A 108 -0.42 3.29 -13.24
N ILE A 109 -1.67 2.94 -12.88
CA ILE A 109 -2.06 1.57 -12.50
C ILE A 109 -2.63 0.76 -13.66
N SER A 110 -2.77 1.32 -14.86
CA SER A 110 -3.46 0.69 -16.00
C SER A 110 -2.82 -0.61 -16.49
N LYS A 111 -1.53 -0.79 -16.20
CA LYS A 111 -0.74 -1.98 -16.58
C LYS A 111 -0.63 -3.02 -15.48
N VAL A 112 -1.24 -2.78 -14.32
CA VAL A 112 -1.29 -3.77 -13.24
C VAL A 112 -2.20 -4.92 -13.69
N ASP A 113 -1.71 -6.14 -13.52
CA ASP A 113 -2.46 -7.37 -13.81
C ASP A 113 -3.81 -7.37 -13.07
N GLY A 114 -4.90 -7.68 -13.76
CA GLY A 114 -6.26 -7.60 -13.21
C GLY A 114 -6.55 -8.58 -12.06
N ARG A 115 -5.64 -9.52 -11.79
CA ARG A 115 -5.72 -10.44 -10.63
C ARG A 115 -5.24 -9.80 -9.33
N ILE A 116 -4.47 -8.71 -9.41
CA ILE A 116 -3.85 -8.06 -8.25
C ILE A 116 -4.87 -7.17 -7.55
N HIS A 117 -4.95 -7.26 -6.23
CA HIS A 117 -5.77 -6.38 -5.42
C HIS A 117 -5.01 -5.09 -5.14
N ARG A 118 -5.50 -3.96 -5.64
CA ARG A 118 -4.82 -2.67 -5.49
C ARG A 118 -5.40 -1.92 -4.29
N ILE A 119 -4.52 -1.46 -3.42
CA ILE A 119 -4.82 -0.57 -2.31
C ILE A 119 -4.16 0.75 -2.65
N MET A 120 -4.95 1.68 -3.20
CA MET A 120 -4.46 2.98 -3.63
C MET A 120 -4.64 4.01 -2.52
N ASP A 121 -3.54 4.41 -1.89
CA ASP A 121 -3.50 5.42 -0.83
C ASP A 121 -3.39 6.83 -1.43
N LEU A 122 -4.55 7.41 -1.76
CA LEU A 122 -4.63 8.77 -2.29
C LEU A 122 -4.17 9.76 -1.23
N LYS A 123 -3.19 10.57 -1.62
CA LYS A 123 -2.54 11.50 -0.70
C LYS A 123 -3.44 12.69 -0.41
N THR A 124 -3.83 12.84 0.85
CA THR A 124 -4.64 13.96 1.35
C THR A 124 -3.80 15.23 1.47
N PRO A 125 -4.40 16.43 1.62
CA PRO A 125 -3.67 17.69 1.78
C PRO A 125 -2.57 17.65 2.87
N ALA A 126 -2.81 17.00 4.01
CA ALA A 126 -1.81 16.89 5.08
C ALA A 126 -0.53 16.14 4.67
N SER A 127 -0.56 15.38 3.58
CA SER A 127 0.64 14.75 3.02
C SER A 127 1.64 15.76 2.46
N GLY A 128 1.15 16.92 2.00
CA GLY A 128 1.94 17.86 1.18
C GLY A 128 2.12 17.41 -0.28
N GLU A 129 1.54 16.28 -0.69
CA GLU A 129 1.73 15.65 -1.99
C GLU A 129 0.40 15.36 -2.72
N CYS A 130 -0.72 15.96 -2.28
CA CYS A 130 -2.05 15.68 -2.85
C CYS A 130 -2.18 16.03 -4.34
N GLU A 131 -1.42 17.01 -4.82
CA GLU A 131 -1.34 17.39 -6.24
C GLU A 131 -0.65 16.33 -7.11
N ARG A 132 0.04 15.35 -6.49
CA ARG A 132 0.70 14.25 -7.21
C ARG A 132 -0.25 13.10 -7.50
N ASN A 133 -1.44 13.08 -6.91
CA ASN A 133 -2.43 12.05 -7.20
C ASN A 133 -2.79 12.04 -8.68
N LEU A 134 -2.67 10.89 -9.32
CA LEU A 134 -2.98 10.72 -10.73
C LEU A 134 -4.43 10.28 -10.89
N TRP A 135 -5.34 11.25 -11.10
CA TRP A 135 -6.79 11.00 -11.17
C TRP A 135 -7.21 10.08 -12.33
N SER A 136 -6.39 9.93 -13.37
CA SER A 136 -6.65 8.95 -14.44
C SER A 136 -6.57 7.50 -13.96
N ASN A 137 -6.10 7.24 -12.74
CA ASN A 137 -6.15 5.91 -12.13
C ASN A 137 -7.57 5.50 -11.70
N ILE A 138 -8.46 6.46 -11.41
CA ILE A 138 -9.79 6.16 -10.84
C ILE A 138 -10.62 5.22 -11.75
N PRO A 139 -10.71 5.43 -13.08
CA PRO A 139 -11.43 4.52 -13.97
C PRO A 139 -10.83 3.12 -14.09
N HIS A 140 -9.58 2.90 -13.66
CA HIS A 140 -8.91 1.61 -13.71
C HIS A 140 -9.16 0.75 -12.47
N LEU A 141 -9.72 1.33 -11.40
CA LEU A 141 -10.12 0.60 -10.20
C LEU A 141 -11.31 -0.32 -10.50
N THR A 142 -11.35 -1.46 -9.84
CA THR A 142 -12.34 -2.53 -9.99
C THR A 142 -13.05 -2.80 -8.67
N GLN A 143 -14.00 -3.74 -8.69
CA GLN A 143 -14.71 -4.22 -7.50
C GLN A 143 -13.83 -5.04 -6.53
N ARG A 144 -12.51 -5.10 -6.76
CA ARG A 144 -11.54 -5.80 -5.90
C ARG A 144 -10.57 -4.85 -5.21
N ASP A 145 -10.57 -3.58 -5.61
CA ASP A 145 -9.58 -2.59 -5.22
C ASP A 145 -10.12 -1.67 -4.13
N GLU A 146 -9.21 -1.10 -3.36
CA GLU A 146 -9.51 -0.28 -2.21
C GLU A 146 -8.86 1.08 -2.39
N VAL A 147 -9.55 2.15 -1.97
CA VAL A 147 -8.94 3.48 -1.87
C VAL A 147 -8.79 3.82 -0.41
N LYS A 148 -7.56 4.14 -0.03
CA LYS A 148 -7.18 4.53 1.33
C LYS A 148 -6.93 6.03 1.39
N PHE A 149 -7.30 6.63 2.50
CA PHE A 149 -6.98 8.00 2.87
C PHE A 149 -6.41 8.00 4.29
N VAL A 150 -5.18 8.51 4.43
CA VAL A 150 -4.60 8.80 5.74
C VAL A 150 -5.04 10.20 6.17
N ILE A 151 -5.83 10.27 7.23
CA ILE A 151 -6.49 11.48 7.73
C ILE A 151 -5.67 12.09 8.85
N GLY A 152 -5.28 13.36 8.72
CA GLY A 152 -4.57 14.11 9.75
C GLY A 152 -5.35 15.27 10.36
N SER A 153 -6.50 15.61 9.76
CA SER A 153 -7.26 16.80 10.08
C SER A 153 -8.69 16.69 9.55
N ARG A 154 -9.57 17.61 9.99
CA ARG A 154 -10.92 17.76 9.43
C ARG A 154 -10.87 18.10 7.94
N GLN A 155 -9.88 18.88 7.50
CA GLN A 155 -9.69 19.21 6.09
C GLN A 155 -9.42 17.98 5.23
N ASP A 156 -8.57 17.05 5.70
CA ASP A 156 -8.31 15.80 4.98
C ASP A 156 -9.58 14.95 4.88
N TYR A 157 -10.31 14.84 5.99
CA TYR A 157 -11.57 14.11 6.05
C TYR A 157 -12.57 14.66 5.02
N GLU A 158 -12.79 15.98 5.00
CA GLU A 158 -13.70 16.64 4.06
C GLU A 158 -13.24 16.52 2.60
N TRP A 159 -11.92 16.60 2.36
CA TRP A 159 -11.33 16.42 1.04
C TRP A 159 -11.55 15.00 0.49
N SER A 160 -11.59 14.01 1.37
CA SER A 160 -11.81 12.60 1.02
C SER A 160 -13.28 12.25 0.76
N LEU A 161 -14.22 13.10 1.16
CA LEU A 161 -15.65 12.93 0.86
C LEU A 161 -15.87 13.11 -0.65
N SER A 162 -16.57 12.17 -1.31
CA SER A 162 -16.97 12.12 -2.74
C SER A 162 -16.33 11.02 -3.59
N LYS A 163 -15.42 10.19 -3.06
CA LYS A 163 -14.77 9.14 -3.85
C LYS A 163 -15.51 7.81 -3.67
N ARG A 164 -16.14 7.30 -4.73
CA ARG A 164 -16.84 5.99 -4.72
C ARG A 164 -15.99 4.93 -5.42
N CYS A 165 -15.56 3.94 -4.65
CA CYS A 165 -14.91 2.71 -5.11
C CYS A 165 -15.41 1.54 -4.24
N HIS A 166 -14.92 0.32 -4.47
CA HIS A 166 -15.40 -0.88 -3.78
C HIS A 166 -15.28 -0.80 -2.25
N ALA A 167 -14.13 -0.32 -1.75
CA ALA A 167 -13.98 0.05 -0.35
C ALA A 167 -13.26 1.40 -0.24
N VAL A 168 -13.78 2.27 0.62
CA VAL A 168 -13.13 3.52 1.04
C VAL A 168 -12.64 3.33 2.45
N LEU A 169 -11.34 3.48 2.67
CA LEU A 169 -10.68 3.23 3.94
C LEU A 169 -10.14 4.53 4.52
N PHE A 170 -10.48 4.82 5.77
CA PHE A 170 -9.90 5.94 6.52
C PHE A 170 -9.00 5.40 7.63
N SER A 171 -7.75 5.86 7.66
CA SER A 171 -6.80 5.59 8.74
C SER A 171 -6.27 6.91 9.32
N PRO A 172 -5.93 6.96 10.62
CA PRO A 172 -5.33 8.15 11.21
C PRO A 172 -3.86 8.30 10.78
N ILE A 173 -3.39 9.54 10.63
CA ILE A 173 -1.96 9.82 10.78
C ILE A 173 -1.59 9.50 12.23
N PHE A 174 -0.81 8.43 12.43
CA PHE A 174 -0.43 7.95 13.74
C PHE A 174 0.22 9.05 14.60
N GLY A 175 -0.31 9.25 15.81
CA GLY A 175 0.18 10.25 16.77
C GLY A 175 -0.14 11.72 16.44
N ARG A 176 -0.88 12.00 15.35
CA ARG A 176 -1.27 13.37 14.98
C ARG A 176 -2.74 13.68 15.25
N ILE A 177 -3.62 12.70 15.03
CA ILE A 177 -5.07 12.83 15.26
C ILE A 177 -5.57 11.62 16.03
N GLU A 178 -6.49 11.84 16.97
CA GLU A 178 -7.07 10.74 17.72
C GLU A 178 -8.03 9.94 16.82
N PRO A 179 -7.94 8.60 16.78
CA PRO A 179 -8.89 7.73 16.06
C PRO A 179 -10.36 8.10 16.30
N ARG A 180 -10.67 8.48 17.55
CA ARG A 180 -12.00 8.87 17.97
C ARG A 180 -12.57 10.03 17.15
N GLU A 181 -11.76 11.04 16.83
CA GLU A 181 -12.22 12.23 16.11
C GLU A 181 -12.74 11.86 14.72
N ILE A 182 -11.98 11.04 13.99
CA ILE A 182 -12.35 10.58 12.65
C ILE A 182 -13.64 9.75 12.72
N VAL A 183 -13.74 8.85 13.69
CA VAL A 183 -14.93 8.01 13.88
C VAL A 183 -16.17 8.85 14.21
N GLU A 184 -16.06 9.84 15.09
CA GLU A 184 -17.16 10.74 15.42
C GLU A 184 -17.64 11.54 14.20
N TRP A 185 -16.73 11.99 13.34
CA TRP A 185 -17.07 12.62 12.06
C TRP A 185 -17.81 11.68 11.13
N MET A 186 -17.29 10.46 10.93
CA MET A 186 -17.93 9.44 10.09
C MET A 186 -19.34 9.11 10.57
N LEU A 187 -19.54 8.97 11.88
CA LEU A 187 -20.84 8.68 12.48
C LEU A 187 -21.82 9.85 12.31
N ALA A 188 -21.36 11.09 12.51
CA ALA A 188 -22.18 12.29 12.32
C ALA A 188 -22.65 12.44 10.87
N ASP A 189 -21.74 12.21 9.91
CA ASP A 189 -22.02 12.35 8.48
C ASP A 189 -22.67 11.09 7.86
N LYS A 190 -22.82 10.01 8.65
CA LYS A 190 -23.33 8.69 8.20
C LYS A 190 -22.55 8.17 6.99
N LEU A 191 -21.23 8.36 7.02
CA LEU A 191 -20.35 8.03 5.90
C LEU A 191 -20.24 6.51 5.73
N GLU A 192 -20.54 6.01 4.53
CA GLU A 192 -20.30 4.63 4.13
C GLU A 192 -18.83 4.40 3.77
N ALA A 193 -17.95 4.51 4.78
CA ALA A 193 -16.53 4.20 4.69
C ALA A 193 -16.12 3.27 5.83
N ARG A 194 -14.98 2.59 5.68
CA ARG A 194 -14.39 1.74 6.71
C ARG A 194 -13.31 2.50 7.44
N PHE A 195 -13.47 2.66 8.75
CA PHE A 195 -12.38 3.09 9.61
C PHE A 195 -11.42 1.93 9.88
N GLN A 196 -10.12 2.19 9.90
CA GLN A 196 -9.10 1.22 10.28
C GLN A 196 -7.98 1.85 11.11
N LEU A 197 -7.45 1.08 12.06
CA LEU A 197 -6.19 1.40 12.70
C LEU A 197 -5.03 0.83 11.87
N GLN A 198 -3.85 1.42 12.02
CA GLN A 198 -2.59 0.80 11.56
C GLN A 198 -2.20 -0.27 12.57
N MET A 199 -2.86 -1.42 12.52
CA MET A 199 -2.86 -2.43 13.59
C MET A 199 -1.45 -2.87 14.01
N HIS A 200 -0.52 -2.98 13.05
CA HIS A 200 0.87 -3.34 13.32
C HIS A 200 1.55 -2.41 14.34
N LYS A 201 1.19 -1.12 14.40
CA LYS A 201 1.74 -0.14 15.36
C LYS A 201 1.27 -0.35 16.80
N PHE A 202 0.27 -1.20 17.01
CA PHE A 202 -0.25 -1.58 18.32
C PHE A 202 0.21 -2.97 18.76
N ILE A 203 0.59 -3.84 17.79
CA ILE A 203 1.13 -5.17 18.06
C ILE A 203 2.63 -5.08 18.37
N TRP A 204 3.37 -4.32 17.56
CA TRP A 204 4.80 -4.10 17.72
C TRP A 204 5.12 -2.62 17.96
N SER A 205 6.37 -2.36 18.36
CA SER A 205 6.88 -0.99 18.45
C SER A 205 6.70 -0.26 17.10
N PRO A 206 6.21 0.98 17.07
CA PRO A 206 6.02 1.73 15.82
C PRO A 206 7.31 1.99 15.02
N ILE A 207 8.48 1.77 15.63
CA ILE A 207 9.79 1.89 14.98
C ILE A 207 10.41 0.54 14.61
N ALA A 208 9.74 -0.58 14.90
CA ALA A 208 10.21 -1.90 14.52
C ALA A 208 10.18 -2.07 12.99
N ARG A 209 11.18 -2.75 12.45
CA ARG A 209 11.30 -3.09 11.02
C ARG A 209 11.12 -4.60 10.84
N GLY A 210 10.65 -5.02 9.66
CA GLY A 210 10.46 -6.42 9.34
C GLY A 210 9.44 -7.15 10.22
N VAL A 211 8.47 -6.40 10.76
CA VAL A 211 7.34 -6.89 11.58
C VAL A 211 6.04 -6.34 11.06
#